data_AF-A0A7W0MPB1-F1
#
_entry.id   AF-A0A7W0MPB1-F1
#
_cell.length_a   1.000
_cell.length_b   1.000
_cell.length_c   1.000
_cell.angle_alpha   90.00
_cell.angle_beta   90.00
_cell.angle_gamma   90.00
#
_symmetry.space_group_name_H-M   'P 1'
#
loop_
_entity.id
_entity.type
_entity.pdbx_description
1 polymer ?
#
loop_
_entity_poly.entity_id
_entity_poly.type
_entity_poly.pdbx_seq_one_letter_code
_entity_poly.pdbx_strand_id
1 'polypeptide(L)'
;MKLPRVLEREPLVDAVFEVRLNGASSSLADILPGALFTGMSRKPAISRLPPAEIPYPLRASDPALQFAPVSRLDLGQFLISVGDRNFVISCKLPYPKWPSGCNSG
;
A
#
# COMPACT_ATOMS: atom_id res chain seq x y z
N MET A 1 29.35 0.48 25.70
CA MET A 1 27.89 0.34 25.91
C MET A 1 27.26 -0.09 24.59
N LYS A 2 26.52 -1.21 24.55
CA LYS A 2 25.77 -1.64 23.36
C LYS A 2 24.37 -1.02 23.45
N LEU A 3 24.02 -0.10 22.54
CA LEU A 3 22.66 0.38 22.45
C LEU A 3 21.74 -0.77 21.99
N PRO A 4 20.57 -0.94 22.63
CA PRO A 4 19.60 -1.95 22.20
C PRO A 4 19.09 -1.58 20.81
N ARG A 5 19.17 -2.54 19.87
CA ARG A 5 18.71 -2.38 18.48
C ARG A 5 17.18 -2.44 18.35
N VAL A 6 16.48 -2.87 19.39
CA VAL A 6 15.03 -3.14 19.40
C VAL A 6 14.47 -2.74 20.75
N LEU A 7 13.34 -2.03 20.75
CA LEU A 7 12.55 -1.77 21.95
C LEU A 7 11.66 -2.98 22.24
N GLU A 8 11.60 -3.46 23.49
CA GLU A 8 10.72 -4.58 23.92
C GLU A 8 9.23 -4.32 23.64
N ARG A 9 8.84 -3.04 23.56
CA ARG A 9 7.52 -2.59 23.12
C ARG A 9 7.69 -1.57 22.01
N GLU A 10 7.61 -2.03 20.76
CA GLU A 10 7.57 -1.14 19.60
C GLU A 10 6.13 -0.60 19.47
N PRO A 11 5.88 0.71 19.67
CA PRO A 11 4.55 1.31 19.48
C PRO A 11 4.17 1.45 17.99
N LEU A 12 4.95 0.83 17.08
CA LEU A 12 4.76 0.92 15.65
C LEU A 12 3.63 -0.04 15.26
N VAL A 13 2.44 0.50 15.02
CA VAL A 13 1.23 -0.29 14.76
C VAL A 13 1.13 -0.70 13.28
N ASP A 14 1.59 0.15 12.36
CA ASP A 14 1.61 -0.10 10.91
C ASP A 14 2.68 0.79 10.25
N ALA A 15 3.33 0.29 9.20
CA ALA A 15 4.27 1.03 8.38
C ALA A 15 3.67 1.19 6.98
N VAL A 16 3.35 2.43 6.62
CA VAL A 16 2.64 2.76 5.38
C VAL A 16 3.53 3.62 4.49
N PHE A 17 3.65 3.21 3.23
CA PHE A 17 4.31 3.95 2.16
C PHE A 17 3.27 4.31 1.09
N GLU A 18 3.06 5.60 0.85
CA GLU A 18 2.10 6.10 -0.13
C GLU A 18 2.83 6.88 -1.23
N VAL A 19 2.52 6.56 -2.49
CA VAL A 19 2.91 7.33 -3.66
C VAL A 19 1.67 8.03 -4.21
N ARG A 20 1.76 9.35 -4.37
CA ARG A 20 0.71 10.18 -4.99
C ARG A 20 1.16 10.68 -6.34
N LEU A 21 0.26 10.58 -7.32
CA LEU A 21 0.52 10.95 -8.70
C LEU A 21 -0.16 12.29 -9.01
N ASN A 22 0.65 13.20 -9.53
CA ASN A 22 0.19 14.51 -10.02
C ASN A 22 -0.34 14.36 -11.46
N GLY A 23 -1.39 13.57 -11.61
CA GLY A 23 -2.10 13.34 -12.87
C GLY A 23 -3.32 12.45 -12.61
N ALA A 24 -4.46 12.77 -13.21
CA ALA A 24 -5.65 11.94 -13.12
C ALA A 24 -5.64 10.94 -14.29
N SER A 25 -5.24 9.70 -14.03
CA SER A 25 -5.40 8.60 -14.96
C SER A 25 -6.46 7.66 -14.39
N SER A 26 -7.70 7.77 -14.87
CA SER A 26 -8.82 6.90 -14.46
C SER A 26 -8.50 5.41 -14.57
N SER A 27 -7.56 5.05 -15.44
CA SER A 27 -7.16 3.67 -15.68
C SER A 27 -6.18 3.09 -14.67
N LEU A 28 -5.57 3.91 -13.79
CA LEU A 28 -4.53 3.42 -12.88
C LEU A 28 -5.08 2.39 -11.90
N ALA A 29 -6.22 2.69 -11.28
CA ALA A 29 -6.87 1.81 -10.31
C ALA A 29 -7.29 0.46 -10.91
N ASP A 30 -7.61 0.43 -12.20
CA ASP A 30 -8.07 -0.75 -12.92
C ASP A 30 -6.90 -1.58 -13.48
N ILE A 31 -5.84 -0.92 -13.95
CA ILE A 31 -4.69 -1.57 -14.59
C ILE A 31 -3.69 -2.09 -13.54
N LEU A 32 -3.39 -1.31 -12.50
CA LEU A 32 -2.31 -1.64 -11.54
C LEU A 32 -2.50 -3.01 -10.88
N PRO A 33 -3.71 -3.38 -10.38
CA PRO A 33 -3.90 -4.70 -9.81
C PRO A 33 -3.52 -5.78 -10.83
N GLY A 34 -4.05 -5.68 -12.06
CA GLY A 34 -3.75 -6.55 -13.20
C GLY A 34 -2.25 -6.68 -13.51
N ALA A 35 -1.56 -5.56 -13.62
CA ALA A 35 -0.13 -5.52 -13.91
C ALA A 35 0.69 -6.17 -12.78
N LEU A 36 0.34 -5.90 -11.52
CA LEU A 36 1.03 -6.48 -10.36
C LEU A 36 0.88 -8.01 -10.35
N PHE A 37 -0.28 -8.57 -10.73
CA PHE A 37 -0.48 -10.03 -10.76
C PHE A 37 0.54 -10.78 -11.61
N THR A 38 1.03 -10.17 -12.70
CA THR A 38 1.92 -10.83 -13.65
C THR A 38 3.28 -11.19 -13.04
N GLY A 39 3.74 -10.42 -12.05
CA GLY A 39 5.05 -10.61 -11.39
C GLY A 39 5.00 -11.39 -10.08
N MET A 40 3.82 -11.81 -9.61
CA MET A 40 3.65 -12.41 -8.29
C MET A 40 3.44 -13.92 -8.37
N SER A 41 4.26 -14.68 -7.64
CA SER A 41 4.16 -16.16 -7.57
C SER A 41 2.87 -16.67 -6.93
N ARG A 42 2.19 -15.82 -6.15
CA ARG A 42 0.90 -16.14 -5.49
C ARG A 42 -0.12 -15.09 -5.92
N LYS A 43 -1.34 -15.53 -6.25
CA LYS A 43 -2.48 -14.64 -6.48
C LYS A 43 -2.90 -13.99 -5.15
N PRO A 44 -2.73 -12.67 -4.95
CA PRO A 44 -3.31 -12.00 -3.79
C PRO A 44 -4.83 -12.03 -3.82
N ALA A 45 -5.42 -11.97 -2.62
CA ALA A 45 -6.85 -11.74 -2.49
C ALA A 45 -7.15 -10.26 -2.77
N ILE A 46 -8.03 -9.98 -3.74
CA ILE A 46 -8.48 -8.62 -4.04
C ILE A 46 -9.76 -8.35 -3.25
N SER A 47 -9.81 -7.20 -2.60
CA SER A 47 -11.01 -6.64 -2.00
C SER A 47 -11.29 -5.26 -2.59
N ARG A 48 -12.56 -5.00 -2.85
CA ARG A 48 -13.05 -3.68 -3.27
C ARG A 48 -13.34 -2.87 -2.01
N LEU A 49 -12.83 -1.64 -1.95
CA LEU A 49 -12.97 -0.75 -0.79
C LEU A 49 -14.20 0.16 -0.96
N PRO A 50 -14.76 0.72 0.13
CA PRO A 50 -15.93 1.61 0.07
C PRO A 50 -15.82 2.77 -0.93
N PRO A 51 -14.65 3.40 -1.15
CA PRO A 51 -14.51 4.44 -2.17
C PRO A 51 -14.81 3.96 -3.60
N ALA A 52 -14.70 2.67 -3.90
CA ALA A 52 -14.98 2.12 -5.22
C ALA A 52 -16.47 2.15 -5.60
N GLU A 53 -17.37 2.30 -4.63
CA GLU A 53 -18.82 2.41 -4.86
C GLU A 53 -19.23 3.81 -5.29
N ILE A 54 -18.36 4.80 -5.07
CA ILE A 54 -18.58 6.19 -5.47
C ILE A 54 -18.20 6.34 -6.95
N PRO A 55 -19.01 6.97 -7.81
CA PRO A 55 -18.65 7.18 -9.22
C PRO A 55 -17.35 7.97 -9.40
N TYR A 56 -16.52 7.60 -10.38
CA TYR A 56 -15.24 8.25 -10.67
C TYR A 56 -15.32 9.78 -10.80
N PRO A 57 -16.29 10.37 -11.54
CA PRO A 57 -16.37 11.83 -11.66
C PRO A 57 -16.51 12.54 -10.31
N LEU A 58 -17.24 11.93 -9.37
CA LEU A 58 -17.44 12.47 -8.04
C LEU A 58 -16.15 12.36 -7.20
N ARG A 59 -15.47 11.20 -7.26
CA ARG A 59 -14.17 11.01 -6.58
C ARG A 59 -13.08 11.95 -7.10
N ALA A 60 -13.06 12.18 -8.41
CA ALA A 60 -12.09 13.06 -9.04
C ALA A 60 -12.33 14.53 -8.71
N SER A 61 -13.59 14.92 -8.47
CA SER A 61 -13.97 16.29 -8.13
C SER A 61 -13.74 16.65 -6.66
N ASP A 62 -13.81 15.67 -5.75
CA ASP A 62 -13.68 15.88 -4.32
C ASP A 62 -12.22 15.73 -3.84
N PRO A 63 -11.60 16.79 -3.30
CA PRO A 63 -10.22 16.75 -2.80
C PRO A 63 -9.96 15.70 -1.70
N ALA A 64 -10.98 15.31 -0.94
CA ALA A 64 -10.89 14.29 0.09
C ALA A 64 -10.90 12.86 -0.48
N LEU A 65 -11.51 12.68 -1.66
CA LEU A 65 -11.69 11.36 -2.29
C LEU A 65 -10.69 11.06 -3.41
N GLN A 66 -10.02 12.08 -3.95
CA GLN A 66 -9.05 11.91 -5.05
C GLN A 66 -7.87 10.98 -4.71
N PHE A 67 -7.57 10.78 -3.43
CA PHE A 67 -6.54 9.87 -2.91
C PHE A 67 -7.14 8.71 -2.09
N ALA A 68 -8.44 8.45 -2.22
CA ALA A 68 -9.06 7.33 -1.55
C ALA A 68 -8.77 6.04 -2.34
N PRO A 69 -8.15 5.01 -1.74
CA PRO A 69 -7.93 3.75 -2.44
C PRO A 69 -9.25 3.02 -2.69
N VAL A 70 -9.40 2.46 -3.89
CA VAL A 70 -10.62 1.78 -4.35
C VAL A 70 -10.49 0.26 -4.35
N SER A 71 -9.26 -0.25 -4.46
CA SER A 71 -8.98 -1.68 -4.37
C SER A 71 -7.84 -1.97 -3.41
N ARG A 72 -7.84 -3.16 -2.83
CA ARG A 72 -6.79 -3.65 -1.94
C ARG A 72 -6.45 -5.10 -2.25
N LEU A 73 -5.16 -5.35 -2.42
CA LEU A 73 -4.55 -6.64 -2.63
C LEU A 73 -3.89 -7.10 -1.32
N ASP A 74 -4.27 -8.27 -0.83
CA ASP A 74 -3.68 -8.91 0.34
C ASP A 74 -2.64 -9.94 -0.07
N LEU A 75 -1.38 -9.66 0.26
CA LEU A 75 -0.20 -10.51 0.02
C LEU A 75 0.24 -11.27 1.28
N GLY A 76 -0.63 -11.39 2.29
CA GLY A 76 -0.30 -11.96 3.58
C GLY A 76 0.32 -10.92 4.50
N GLN A 77 1.63 -10.70 4.41
CA GLN A 77 2.36 -9.73 5.23
C GLN A 77 2.32 -8.30 4.69
N PHE A 78 2.03 -8.13 3.40
CA PHE A 78 1.91 -6.82 2.78
C PHE A 78 0.49 -6.61 2.28
N LEU A 79 0.04 -5.38 2.38
CA LEU A 79 -1.25 -4.91 1.92
C LEU A 79 -0.99 -3.79 0.93
N ILE A 80 -1.39 -4.04 -0.30
CA ILE A 80 -1.25 -3.07 -1.37
C ILE A 80 -2.64 -2.48 -1.64
N SER A 81 -2.81 -1.18 -1.52
CA SER A 81 -4.06 -0.50 -1.85
C SER A 81 -3.85 0.44 -3.04
N VAL A 82 -4.77 0.42 -3.99
CA VAL A 82 -4.68 1.19 -5.23
C VAL A 82 -5.88 2.13 -5.32
N GLY A 83 -5.61 3.41 -5.58
CA GLY A 83 -6.60 4.43 -5.90
C GLY A 83 -6.39 5.01 -7.29
N ASP A 84 -7.24 5.95 -7.67
CA ASP A 84 -7.19 6.60 -8.99
C ASP A 84 -5.90 7.42 -9.18
N ARG A 85 -5.36 7.98 -8.10
CA ARG A 85 -4.18 8.87 -8.10
C ARG A 85 -3.15 8.52 -7.04
N ASN A 86 -3.30 7.38 -6.37
CA ASN A 86 -2.33 6.93 -5.39
C ASN A 86 -2.20 5.42 -5.35
N PHE A 87 -1.09 5.01 -4.76
CA PHE A 87 -0.80 3.64 -4.45
C PHE A 87 -0.16 3.57 -3.07
N VAL A 88 -0.64 2.65 -2.25
CA VAL A 88 -0.28 2.53 -0.85
C VAL A 88 0.21 1.12 -0.60
N ILE A 89 1.41 0.98 -0.05
CA ILE A 89 1.92 -0.28 0.48
C ILE A 89 1.92 -0.17 2.00
N SER A 90 1.31 -1.12 2.67
CA SER A 90 1.27 -1.24 4.13
C SER A 90 1.75 -2.63 4.54
N CYS A 91 2.24 -2.77 5.77
CA CYS A 91 2.79 -4.04 6.25
C CYS A 91 2.07 -4.47 7.53
N LYS A 92 1.52 -5.68 7.51
CA LYS A 92 0.92 -6.27 8.70
C LYS A 92 2.01 -6.64 9.70
N LEU A 93 1.77 -6.34 10.97
CA LEU A 93 2.66 -6.75 12.05
C LEU A 93 2.85 -8.27 12.08
N PRO A 94 4.07 -8.76 12.40
CA PRO A 94 5.27 -7.99 12.76
C PRO A 94 5.99 -7.38 11.54
N TYR A 95 6.39 -6.11 11.64
CA TYR A 95 7.10 -5.41 10.57
C TYR A 95 8.45 -6.10 10.29
N PRO A 96 8.74 -6.51 9.03
CA PRO A 96 10.03 -7.04 8.64
C PRO A 96 11.05 -5.92 8.72
N LYS A 97 11.74 -5.87 9.87
CA LYS A 97 12.81 -4.93 10.19
C LYS A 97 13.81 -4.88 9.04
N TRP A 98 14.35 -3.70 8.74
CA TRP A 98 15.34 -3.57 7.68
C TRP A 98 16.55 -4.47 8.02
N PRO A 99 16.97 -5.39 7.14
CA PRO A 99 18.19 -6.12 7.36
C PRO A 99 19.31 -5.10 7.47
N SER A 100 20.06 -5.18 8.55
CA SER A 100 21.12 -4.22 8.89
C SER A 100 22.19 -4.22 7.80
N GLY A 101 22.06 -3.34 6.81
CA GLY A 101 23.10 -3.03 5.84
C GLY A 101 24.19 -2.17 6.49
N CYS A 102 24.98 -2.76 7.39
CA CYS A 102 26.35 -2.35 7.74
C CYS A 102 26.88 -3.28 8.82
N ASN A 103 27.40 -4.43 8.38
CA ASN A 103 28.54 -5.15 8.97
C ASN A 103 28.77 -6.41 8.13
N SER A 104 29.26 -6.21 6.91
CA SER A 104 30.17 -7.18 6.29
C SER A 104 31.49 -7.08 7.05
N GLY A 105 31.93 -8.22 7.60
CA GLY A 105 33.21 -8.35 8.29
C GLY A 105 34.41 -8.30 7.37
#